data_AF-A0A535FJA5-F1
#
_entry.id   AF-A0A535FJA5-F1
#
_cell.length_a   1.000
_cell.length_b   1.000
_cell.length_c   1.000
_cell.angle_alpha   90.00
_cell.angle_beta   90.00
_cell.angle_gamma   90.00
#
_symmetry.space_group_name_H-M   'P 1'
#
loop_
_entity.id
_entity.type
_entity.pdbx_description
1 polymer ?
#
loop_
_entity_poly.entity_id
_entity_poly.type
_entity_poly.pdbx_seq_one_letter_code
_entity_poly.pdbx_strand_id
1 'polypeptide(L)'
;MTPIPAIQELIEQKLAAFEQLQPEFEQCFQFIQQVHGQQRLATFPVADMVRYLHGLWICELKSLLLSVPRTVKVYEGRYCLELLCYWQEEGDATDVVAFLHRKLDMMPLADLTRQVHLASTRHADDGLAQRLRHGRMILLNRGMNLMQALDTLFSVSEEELLKQVTEACERYGHLASQITKQIEEMNARIYSPIPHPALARRNMVVMNKLGMSVMHKPADLPGQRSWRVLPTEKPLKPFAEHIVAGYQELTTPLHNNLLAKRFVDRAEHKQAE
;
A
#
# COMPACT_ATOMS: atom_id res chain seq x y z
N MET A 1 13.50 10.62 -27.80
CA MET A 1 13.63 11.94 -27.15
C MET A 1 14.46 11.74 -25.91
N THR A 2 15.63 12.36 -25.86
CA THR A 2 16.46 12.42 -24.66
C THR A 2 15.68 13.20 -23.60
N PRO A 3 15.51 12.67 -22.37
CA PRO A 3 14.87 13.44 -21.31
C PRO A 3 15.64 14.75 -21.12
N ILE A 4 14.91 15.85 -20.90
CA ILE A 4 15.51 17.14 -20.52
C ILE A 4 16.39 16.84 -19.28
N PRO A 5 17.68 17.26 -19.25
CA PRO A 5 18.63 16.86 -18.21
C PRO A 5 18.09 16.98 -16.77
N ALA A 6 17.32 18.04 -16.50
CA ALA A 6 16.69 18.30 -15.21
C ALA A 6 15.59 17.29 -14.80
N ILE A 7 14.93 16.64 -15.77
CA ILE A 7 13.95 15.58 -15.48
C ILE A 7 14.70 14.29 -15.13
N GLN A 8 15.74 13.95 -15.88
CA GLN A 8 16.53 12.74 -15.64
C GLN A 8 17.18 12.75 -14.25
N GLU A 9 17.80 13.88 -13.88
CA GLU A 9 18.39 14.08 -12.55
C GLU A 9 17.36 13.89 -11.43
N LEU A 10 16.14 14.41 -11.60
CA LEU A 10 15.07 14.26 -10.61
C LEU A 10 14.55 12.82 -10.50
N ILE A 11 14.56 12.06 -11.60
CA ILE A 11 14.25 10.62 -11.57
C ILE A 11 15.31 9.85 -10.78
N GLU A 12 16.59 10.16 -10.98
CA GLU A 12 17.70 9.53 -10.24
C GLU A 12 17.62 9.84 -8.75
N GLN A 13 17.35 11.10 -8.39
CA GLN A 13 17.12 11.51 -7.00
C GLN A 13 15.96 10.73 -6.36
N LYS A 14 14.82 10.62 -7.05
CA LYS A 14 13.65 9.85 -6.57
C LYS A 14 13.98 8.37 -6.35
N LEU A 15 14.73 7.75 -7.26
CA LEU A 15 15.13 6.35 -7.15
C LEU A 15 16.08 6.13 -5.97
N ALA A 16 17.09 6.99 -5.82
CA ALA A 16 18.04 6.93 -4.71
C ALA A 16 17.35 7.14 -3.35
N ALA A 17 16.44 8.11 -3.25
CA ALA A 17 15.64 8.32 -2.04
C ALA A 17 14.77 7.09 -1.73
N PHE A 18 14.17 6.47 -2.75
CA PHE A 18 13.39 5.26 -2.53
C PHE A 18 14.24 4.06 -2.12
N GLU A 19 15.47 3.92 -2.61
CA GLU A 19 16.38 2.85 -2.17
C GLU A 19 16.69 2.94 -0.68
N GLN A 20 16.84 4.16 -0.15
CA GLN A 20 17.00 4.39 1.29
C GLN A 20 15.72 4.09 2.07
N LEU A 21 14.55 4.46 1.53
CA LEU A 21 13.23 4.22 2.16
C LEU A 21 12.80 2.74 2.13
N GLN A 22 13.29 1.94 1.17
CA GLN A 22 12.75 0.62 0.87
C GLN A 22 12.68 -0.33 2.08
N PRO A 23 13.72 -0.49 2.93
CA PRO A 23 13.67 -1.43 4.04
C PRO A 23 12.54 -1.11 5.03
N GLU A 24 12.36 0.16 5.35
CA GLU A 24 11.30 0.64 6.24
C GLU A 24 9.92 0.50 5.59
N PHE A 25 9.82 0.82 4.29
CA PHE A 25 8.59 0.60 3.53
C PHE A 25 8.15 -0.86 3.54
N GLU A 26 9.05 -1.82 3.31
CA GLU A 26 8.70 -3.24 3.29
C GLU A 26 8.15 -3.71 4.65
N GLN A 27 8.78 -3.28 5.75
CA GLN A 27 8.32 -3.61 7.11
C GLN A 27 6.99 -2.96 7.46
N CYS A 28 6.83 -1.67 7.14
CA CYS A 28 5.61 -0.92 7.36
C CYS A 28 4.45 -1.48 6.53
N PHE A 29 4.70 -1.82 5.27
CA PHE A 29 3.69 -2.40 4.40
C PHE A 29 3.17 -3.73 4.94
N GLN A 30 4.06 -4.62 5.37
CA GLN A 30 3.67 -5.90 5.99
C GLN A 30 2.84 -5.69 7.26
N PHE A 31 3.26 -4.75 8.11
CA PHE A 31 2.53 -4.43 9.34
C PHE A 31 1.14 -3.85 9.06
N ILE A 32 1.01 -2.93 8.10
CA ILE A 32 -0.29 -2.42 7.65
C ILE A 32 -1.19 -3.55 7.18
N GLN A 33 -0.67 -4.51 6.41
CA GLN A 33 -1.45 -5.67 5.98
C GLN A 33 -1.95 -6.51 7.17
N GLN A 34 -1.12 -6.70 8.20
CA GLN A 34 -1.53 -7.37 9.44
C GLN A 34 -2.66 -6.61 10.13
N VAL A 35 -2.49 -5.31 10.36
CA VAL A 35 -3.50 -4.43 10.95
C VAL A 35 -4.80 -4.43 10.12
N HIS A 36 -4.68 -4.46 8.79
CA HIS A 36 -5.79 -4.58 7.82
C HIS A 36 -6.36 -6.00 7.71
N GLY A 37 -6.08 -6.87 8.67
CA GLY A 37 -6.82 -8.11 8.89
C GLY A 37 -6.18 -9.36 8.31
N GLN A 38 -4.99 -9.27 7.70
CA GLN A 38 -4.23 -10.48 7.35
C GLN A 38 -3.88 -11.32 8.59
N GLN A 39 -3.84 -10.67 9.76
CA GLN A 39 -3.67 -11.33 11.04
C GLN A 39 -4.63 -10.72 12.07
N ARG A 40 -5.10 -11.56 12.99
CA ARG A 40 -5.75 -11.10 14.21
C ARG A 40 -4.67 -10.78 15.24
N LEU A 41 -4.60 -9.53 15.67
CA LEU A 41 -3.68 -9.11 16.72
C LEU A 41 -4.23 -9.53 18.08
N ALA A 42 -3.35 -10.04 18.95
CA ALA A 42 -3.71 -10.40 20.31
C ALA A 42 -3.92 -9.15 21.19
N THR A 43 -3.11 -8.13 20.93
CA THR A 43 -3.14 -6.80 21.56
C THR A 43 -2.81 -5.77 20.49
N PHE A 44 -3.25 -4.53 20.66
CA PHE A 44 -2.88 -3.43 19.77
C PHE A 44 -2.44 -2.21 20.60
N PRO A 45 -1.20 -2.22 21.13
CA PRO A 45 -0.71 -1.18 22.02
C PRO A 45 -0.60 0.18 21.32
N VAL A 46 -0.53 1.27 22.10
CA VAL A 46 -0.36 2.65 21.61
C VAL A 46 0.84 2.77 20.65
N ALA A 47 1.95 2.13 20.99
CA ALA A 47 3.14 2.05 20.14
C ALA A 47 2.86 1.50 18.73
N ASP A 48 1.98 0.50 18.63
CA ASP A 48 1.62 -0.10 17.35
C ASP A 48 0.62 0.78 16.59
N MET A 49 -0.22 1.57 17.27
CA MET A 49 -1.07 2.57 16.61
C MET A 49 -0.23 3.68 15.99
N VAL A 50 0.78 4.18 16.71
CA VAL A 50 1.76 5.13 16.17
C VAL A 50 2.53 4.52 15.00
N ARG A 51 2.99 3.27 15.13
CA ARG A 51 3.62 2.52 14.01
C ARG A 51 2.69 2.40 12.80
N TYR A 52 1.40 2.21 13.01
CA TYR A 52 0.41 2.12 11.93
C TYR A 52 0.27 3.46 11.21
N LEU A 53 0.15 4.57 11.94
CA LEU A 53 0.11 5.93 11.37
C LEU A 53 1.42 6.26 10.62
N HIS A 54 2.57 5.96 11.20
CA HIS A 54 3.88 6.06 10.57
C HIS A 54 3.95 5.22 9.28
N GLY A 55 3.50 3.97 9.31
CA GLY A 55 3.52 3.10 8.15
C GLY A 55 2.67 3.63 6.98
N LEU A 56 1.53 4.25 7.27
CA LEU A 56 0.70 4.90 6.27
C LEU A 56 1.44 6.09 5.64
N TRP A 57 2.13 6.90 6.43
CA TRP A 57 3.00 7.97 5.92
C TRP A 57 4.13 7.43 5.02
N ILE A 58 4.84 6.39 5.44
CA ILE A 58 5.89 5.75 4.62
C ILE A 58 5.32 5.23 3.29
N CYS A 59 4.12 4.64 3.29
CA CYS A 59 3.46 4.18 2.07
C CYS A 59 3.07 5.34 1.13
N GLU A 60 2.73 6.50 1.68
CA GLU A 60 2.50 7.72 0.91
C GLU A 60 3.80 8.24 0.30
N LEU A 61 4.89 8.33 1.08
CA LEU A 61 6.21 8.73 0.58
C LEU A 61 6.66 7.84 -0.58
N LYS A 62 6.53 6.51 -0.42
CA LYS A 62 6.79 5.54 -1.50
C LYS A 62 5.94 5.84 -2.74
N SER A 63 4.67 6.20 -2.56
CA SER A 63 3.77 6.50 -3.67
C SER A 63 4.16 7.80 -4.38
N LEU A 64 4.66 8.80 -3.65
CA LEU A 64 5.15 10.06 -4.20
C LEU A 64 6.51 9.89 -4.91
N LEU A 65 7.45 9.17 -4.31
CA LEU A 65 8.77 8.89 -4.89
C LEU A 65 8.67 8.07 -6.18
N LEU A 66 7.83 7.03 -6.19
CA LEU A 66 7.66 6.17 -7.36
C LEU A 66 6.51 6.62 -8.30
N SER A 67 5.98 7.82 -8.09
CA SER A 67 4.93 8.44 -8.93
C SER A 67 3.75 7.50 -9.18
N VAL A 68 3.13 7.00 -8.10
CA VAL A 68 1.92 6.18 -8.11
C VAL A 68 0.71 7.05 -7.71
N PRO A 69 0.17 7.88 -8.63
CA PRO A 69 -0.71 9.00 -8.30
C PRO A 69 -2.04 8.61 -7.65
N ARG A 70 -2.52 7.37 -7.83
CA ARG A 70 -3.84 6.95 -7.34
C ARG A 70 -3.84 6.36 -5.93
N THR A 71 -2.69 5.93 -5.41
CA THR A 71 -2.60 5.36 -4.05
C THR A 71 -2.20 6.38 -2.99
N VAL A 72 -1.70 7.56 -3.37
CA VAL A 72 -1.30 8.63 -2.44
C VAL A 72 -2.43 8.96 -1.47
N LYS A 73 -3.66 9.19 -1.97
CA LYS A 73 -4.82 9.53 -1.13
C LYS A 73 -5.39 8.37 -0.32
N VAL A 74 -4.96 7.13 -0.57
CA VAL A 74 -5.46 5.95 0.16
C VAL A 74 -4.80 5.87 1.53
N TYR A 75 -3.54 6.27 1.61
CA TYR A 75 -2.77 6.17 2.85
C TYR A 75 -3.02 7.36 3.79
N GLU A 76 -3.31 8.55 3.27
CA GLU A 76 -3.57 9.76 4.08
C GLU A 76 -2.39 10.05 5.04
N GLY A 77 -1.17 9.84 4.58
CA GLY A 77 0.07 9.95 5.32
C GLY A 77 0.31 11.33 5.92
N ARG A 78 0.02 12.40 5.17
CA ARG A 78 0.06 13.76 5.73
C ARG A 78 -0.90 13.92 6.91
N TYR A 79 -2.14 13.45 6.76
CA TYR A 79 -3.13 13.49 7.84
C TYR A 79 -2.69 12.63 9.03
N CYS A 80 -2.01 11.50 8.80
CA CYS A 80 -1.43 10.70 9.87
C CYS A 80 -0.38 11.48 10.68
N LEU A 81 0.45 12.30 10.02
CA LEU A 81 1.39 13.19 10.72
C LEU A 81 0.64 14.27 11.52
N GLU A 82 -0.39 14.88 10.94
CA GLU A 82 -1.22 15.88 11.63
C GLU A 82 -1.90 15.28 12.89
N LEU A 83 -2.42 14.05 12.78
CA LEU A 83 -2.96 13.28 13.91
C LEU A 83 -1.91 13.05 15.01
N LEU A 84 -0.69 12.62 14.65
CA LEU A 84 0.38 12.40 15.62
C LEU A 84 0.82 13.72 16.30
N CYS A 85 0.79 14.83 15.59
CA CYS A 85 1.12 16.15 16.15
C CYS A 85 0.08 16.56 17.20
N TYR A 86 -1.20 16.58 16.79
CA TYR A 86 -2.30 16.97 17.66
C TYR A 86 -2.40 16.07 18.90
N TRP A 87 -2.21 14.76 18.72
CA TRP A 87 -2.26 13.81 19.83
C TRP A 87 -1.16 14.05 20.87
N GLN A 88 0.03 14.50 20.44
CA GLN A 88 1.13 14.86 21.34
C GLN A 88 0.93 16.23 22.01
N GLU A 89 0.34 17.20 21.32
CA GLU A 89 0.20 18.57 21.82
C GLU A 89 -0.98 18.73 22.78
N GLU A 90 -2.13 18.16 22.43
CA GLU A 90 -3.38 18.33 23.17
C GLU A 90 -3.69 17.11 24.06
N GLY A 91 -3.01 15.99 23.88
CA GLY A 91 -3.32 14.73 24.57
C GLY A 91 -4.66 14.09 24.16
N ASP A 92 -5.35 14.67 23.18
CA ASP A 92 -6.67 14.25 22.74
C ASP A 92 -6.58 13.18 21.63
N ALA A 93 -7.14 12.00 21.91
CA ALA A 93 -7.16 10.86 20.99
C ALA A 93 -8.42 10.81 20.11
N THR A 94 -9.34 11.78 20.20
CA THR A 94 -10.64 11.75 19.50
C THR A 94 -10.49 11.56 17.99
N ASP A 95 -9.62 12.34 17.35
CA ASP A 95 -9.39 12.26 15.91
C ASP A 95 -8.69 10.96 15.51
N VAL A 96 -7.83 10.43 16.39
CA VAL A 96 -7.18 9.12 16.19
C VAL A 96 -8.20 7.99 16.25
N VAL A 97 -9.12 8.03 17.22
CA VAL A 97 -10.25 7.09 17.33
C VAL A 97 -11.12 7.15 16.08
N ALA A 98 -11.50 8.34 15.64
CA ALA A 98 -12.31 8.53 14.43
C ALA A 98 -11.59 8.00 13.17
N PHE A 99 -10.28 8.25 13.07
CA PHE A 99 -9.44 7.74 11.99
C PHE A 99 -9.36 6.21 11.98
N LEU A 100 -9.05 5.60 13.13
CA LEU A 100 -8.96 4.14 13.29
C LEU A 100 -10.30 3.47 12.98
N HIS A 101 -11.41 4.04 13.47
CA HIS A 101 -12.74 3.58 13.13
C HIS A 101 -12.93 3.57 11.62
N ARG A 102 -12.78 4.72 10.94
CA ARG A 102 -12.94 4.79 9.47
C ARG A 102 -12.03 3.83 8.71
N LYS A 103 -10.79 3.61 9.18
CA LYS A 103 -9.81 2.74 8.49
C LYS A 103 -10.03 1.25 8.76
N LEU A 104 -10.53 0.86 9.93
CA LEU A 104 -10.57 -0.53 10.38
C LEU A 104 -11.98 -1.09 10.59
N ASP A 105 -13.02 -0.27 10.44
CA ASP A 105 -14.41 -0.68 10.59
C ASP A 105 -14.80 -1.85 9.65
N MET A 106 -15.72 -2.69 10.14
CA MET A 106 -16.24 -3.85 9.44
C MET A 106 -17.46 -3.47 8.60
N MET A 107 -17.41 -3.74 7.29
CA MET A 107 -18.60 -3.79 6.42
C MET A 107 -19.54 -4.97 6.78
N PRO A 108 -20.82 -4.97 6.37
CA PRO A 108 -21.86 -5.78 7.01
C PRO A 108 -21.65 -7.30 6.80
N LEU A 109 -21.16 -7.97 7.84
CA LEU A 109 -20.88 -9.41 7.87
C LEU A 109 -22.10 -10.28 7.52
N ALA A 110 -23.31 -9.80 7.80
CA ALA A 110 -24.56 -10.48 7.48
C ALA A 110 -24.73 -10.65 5.96
N ASP A 111 -24.54 -9.57 5.21
CA ASP A 111 -24.67 -9.59 3.75
C ASP A 111 -23.58 -10.44 3.11
N LEU A 112 -22.33 -10.33 3.58
CA LEU A 112 -21.23 -11.16 3.09
C LEU A 112 -21.47 -12.65 3.40
N THR A 113 -22.02 -12.98 4.56
CA THR A 113 -22.39 -14.35 4.91
C THR A 113 -23.49 -14.88 3.99
N ARG A 114 -24.48 -14.06 3.64
CA ARG A 114 -25.51 -14.40 2.64
C ARG A 114 -24.88 -14.66 1.26
N GLN A 115 -23.95 -13.81 0.82
CA GLN A 115 -23.24 -13.96 -0.45
C GLN A 115 -22.40 -15.25 -0.49
N VAL A 116 -21.70 -15.60 0.60
CA VAL A 116 -20.97 -16.87 0.71
C VAL A 116 -21.91 -18.08 0.55
N HIS A 117 -23.08 -18.05 1.18
CA HIS A 117 -24.07 -19.12 1.07
C HIS A 117 -24.59 -19.25 -0.37
N LEU A 118 -24.94 -18.13 -1.02
CA LEU A 118 -25.38 -18.11 -2.41
C LEU A 118 -24.28 -18.60 -3.38
N ALA A 119 -23.04 -18.16 -3.19
CA ALA A 119 -21.90 -18.62 -3.99
C ALA A 119 -21.68 -20.13 -3.83
N SER A 120 -21.76 -20.65 -2.61
CA SER A 120 -21.56 -22.09 -2.34
C SER A 120 -22.66 -22.98 -2.93
N THR A 121 -23.87 -22.44 -3.13
CA THR A 121 -25.04 -23.19 -3.62
C THR A 121 -25.25 -23.06 -5.12
N ARG A 122 -24.87 -21.92 -5.72
CA ARG A 122 -25.12 -21.59 -7.14
C ARG A 122 -23.88 -21.61 -8.03
N HIS A 123 -22.68 -21.51 -7.44
CA HIS A 123 -21.40 -21.43 -8.15
C HIS A 123 -20.45 -22.50 -7.60
N ALA A 124 -20.63 -23.74 -8.05
CA ALA A 124 -19.64 -24.78 -7.82
C ALA A 124 -18.42 -24.51 -8.74
N ASP A 125 -17.22 -24.51 -8.18
CA ASP A 125 -15.91 -24.54 -8.87
C ASP A 125 -15.24 -23.26 -9.44
N ASP A 126 -15.81 -22.05 -9.30
CA ASP A 126 -15.13 -20.81 -9.76
C ASP A 126 -14.24 -20.12 -8.69
N GLY A 127 -14.12 -20.72 -7.51
CA GLY A 127 -13.38 -20.18 -6.37
C GLY A 127 -14.02 -18.95 -5.70
N LEU A 128 -15.19 -18.48 -6.15
CA LEU A 128 -15.87 -17.29 -5.60
C LEU A 128 -16.19 -17.47 -4.12
N ALA A 129 -16.75 -18.63 -3.74
CA ALA A 129 -17.06 -18.92 -2.35
C ALA A 129 -15.80 -18.89 -1.46
N GLN A 130 -14.65 -19.34 -1.97
CA GLN A 130 -13.38 -19.28 -1.23
C GLN A 130 -12.88 -17.84 -1.07
N ARG A 131 -12.91 -17.03 -2.13
CA ARG A 131 -12.54 -15.61 -2.07
C ARG A 131 -13.42 -14.82 -1.09
N LEU A 132 -14.73 -15.06 -1.11
CA LEU A 132 -15.68 -14.42 -0.18
C LEU A 132 -15.45 -14.85 1.27
N ARG A 133 -15.19 -16.14 1.53
CA ARG A 133 -14.85 -16.63 2.88
C ARG A 133 -13.56 -16.00 3.40
N HIS A 134 -12.54 -15.90 2.55
CA HIS A 134 -11.28 -15.25 2.91
C HIS A 134 -11.50 -13.75 3.20
N GLY A 135 -12.18 -13.02 2.31
CA GLY A 135 -12.52 -11.61 2.53
C GLY A 135 -13.31 -11.37 3.81
N ARG A 136 -14.24 -12.28 4.15
CA ARG A 136 -14.98 -12.23 5.42
C ARG A 136 -14.06 -12.38 6.64
N MET A 137 -13.09 -13.28 6.57
CA MET A 137 -12.08 -13.45 7.63
C MET A 137 -11.22 -12.20 7.79
N ILE A 138 -10.79 -11.58 6.69
CA ILE A 138 -10.04 -10.32 6.71
C ILE A 138 -10.86 -9.21 7.40
N LEU A 139 -12.12 -9.01 7.01
CA LEU A 139 -12.99 -8.00 7.61
C LEU A 139 -13.22 -8.25 9.10
N LEU A 140 -13.43 -9.51 9.50
CA LEU A 140 -13.58 -9.88 10.91
C LEU A 140 -12.31 -9.53 11.70
N ASN A 141 -11.13 -9.87 11.17
CA ASN A 141 -9.86 -9.54 11.83
C ASN A 141 -9.65 -8.03 11.94
N ARG A 142 -10.00 -7.25 10.91
CA ARG A 142 -9.89 -5.77 10.94
C ARG A 142 -10.66 -5.16 12.09
N GLY A 143 -11.94 -5.51 12.24
CA GLY A 143 -12.71 -4.94 13.34
C GLY A 143 -12.31 -5.51 14.70
N MET A 144 -11.79 -6.74 14.77
CA MET A 144 -11.20 -7.23 16.02
C MET A 144 -9.95 -6.43 16.39
N ASN A 145 -9.11 -6.08 15.42
CA ASN A 145 -7.96 -5.20 15.64
C ASN A 145 -8.44 -3.80 16.06
N LEU A 146 -9.50 -3.25 15.46
CA LEU A 146 -10.11 -1.99 15.92
C LEU A 146 -10.54 -2.09 17.40
N MET A 147 -11.25 -3.14 17.79
CA MET A 147 -11.68 -3.32 19.18
C MET A 147 -10.48 -3.41 20.14
N GLN A 148 -9.39 -4.08 19.75
CA GLN A 148 -8.15 -4.13 20.55
C GLN A 148 -7.50 -2.75 20.70
N ALA A 149 -7.55 -1.92 19.65
CA ALA A 149 -7.04 -0.55 19.73
C ALA A 149 -7.88 0.31 20.67
N LEU A 150 -9.21 0.25 20.55
CA LEU A 150 -10.12 1.01 21.40
C LEU A 150 -10.02 0.57 22.87
N ASP A 151 -9.92 -0.74 23.13
CA ASP A 151 -9.70 -1.27 24.48
C ASP A 151 -8.41 -0.71 25.10
N THR A 152 -7.33 -0.65 24.33
CA THR A 152 -6.08 -0.03 24.77
C THR A 152 -6.24 1.47 25.03
N LEU A 153 -6.87 2.23 24.12
CA LEU A 153 -7.04 3.68 24.28
C LEU A 153 -7.92 4.05 25.49
N PHE A 154 -8.94 3.24 25.78
CA PHE A 154 -9.91 3.53 26.84
C PHE A 154 -9.51 2.94 28.21
N SER A 155 -8.51 2.07 28.28
CA SER A 155 -8.03 1.47 29.53
C SER A 155 -6.87 2.22 30.18
N VAL A 156 -6.23 3.14 29.45
CA VAL A 156 -5.07 3.91 29.91
C VAL A 156 -5.51 5.32 30.30
N SER A 157 -4.89 5.91 31.33
CA SER A 157 -5.15 7.32 31.69
C SER A 157 -4.60 8.26 30.62
N GLU A 158 -5.14 9.48 30.52
CA GLU A 158 -4.68 10.48 29.56
C GLU A 158 -3.18 10.79 29.69
N GLU A 159 -2.66 10.89 30.91
CA GLU A 159 -1.23 11.14 31.19
C GLU A 159 -0.34 10.01 30.67
N GLU A 160 -0.72 8.76 30.95
CA GLU A 160 0.04 7.59 30.51
C GLU A 160 -0.09 7.39 28.99
N LEU A 161 -1.25 7.72 28.41
CA LEU A 161 -1.46 7.70 26.97
C LEU A 161 -0.53 8.69 26.27
N LEU A 162 -0.49 9.94 26.74
CA LEU A 162 0.38 10.98 26.19
C LEU A 162 1.86 10.58 26.27
N LYS A 163 2.28 10.01 27.39
CA LYS A 163 3.64 9.49 27.56
C LYS A 163 3.96 8.39 26.54
N GLN A 164 3.11 7.38 26.41
CA GLN A 164 3.33 6.28 25.46
C GLN A 164 3.34 6.76 24.00
N VAL A 165 2.49 7.72 23.64
CA VAL A 165 2.48 8.34 22.31
C VAL A 165 3.79 9.06 22.06
N THR A 166 4.24 9.89 23.00
CA THR A 166 5.49 10.66 22.86
C THR A 166 6.70 9.74 22.71
N GLU A 167 6.81 8.71 23.55
CA GLU A 167 7.87 7.69 23.47
C GLU A 167 7.82 6.88 22.16
N ALA A 168 6.62 6.62 21.62
CA ALA A 168 6.48 5.98 20.32
C ALA A 168 6.83 6.91 19.17
N CYS A 169 6.40 8.17 19.22
CA CYS A 169 6.72 9.18 18.23
C CYS A 169 8.23 9.45 18.17
N GLU A 170 8.92 9.54 19.30
CA GLU A 170 10.37 9.71 19.34
C GLU A 170 11.10 8.59 18.59
N ARG A 171 10.68 7.32 18.77
CA ARG A 171 11.28 6.16 18.07
C ARG A 171 11.19 6.23 16.55
N TYR A 172 10.15 6.88 16.01
CA TYR A 172 9.93 7.05 14.57
C TYR A 172 10.34 8.44 14.07
N GLY A 173 10.92 9.29 14.92
CA GLY A 173 11.31 10.66 14.56
C GLY A 173 10.11 11.56 14.26
N HIS A 174 9.01 11.39 15.01
CA HIS A 174 7.75 12.13 14.87
C HIS A 174 7.46 13.02 16.09
N LEU A 175 8.47 13.59 16.74
CA LEU A 175 8.20 14.67 17.69
C LEU A 175 7.52 15.83 16.96
N ALA A 176 6.67 16.61 17.66
CA ALA A 176 5.90 17.70 17.04
C ALA A 176 6.76 18.65 16.17
N SER A 177 7.96 19.02 16.65
CA SER A 177 8.90 19.87 15.89
C SER A 177 9.49 19.21 14.64
N GLN A 178 9.56 17.87 14.60
CA GLN A 178 9.99 17.09 13.44
C GLN A 178 8.85 16.92 12.45
N ILE A 179 7.62 16.73 12.93
CA ILE A 179 6.42 16.60 12.08
C ILE A 179 6.24 17.82 11.19
N THR A 180 6.37 19.04 11.74
CA THR A 180 6.27 20.27 10.94
C THR A 180 7.24 20.25 9.75
N LYS A 181 8.49 19.84 9.99
CA LYS A 181 9.51 19.71 8.92
C LYS A 181 9.16 18.61 7.93
N GLN A 182 8.68 17.45 8.40
CA GLN A 182 8.28 16.34 7.53
C GLN A 182 7.12 16.74 6.60
N ILE A 183 6.13 17.48 7.11
CA ILE A 183 5.03 18.00 6.31
C ILE A 183 5.53 19.01 5.27
N GLU A 184 6.49 19.86 5.62
CA GLU A 184 7.13 20.78 4.68
C GLU A 184 7.91 20.04 3.60
N GLU A 185 8.72 19.05 4.00
CA GLU A 185 9.52 18.20 3.11
C GLU A 185 8.67 17.47 2.08
N MET A 186 7.46 17.03 2.44
CA MET A 186 6.51 16.41 1.50
C MET A 186 6.10 17.33 0.34
N ASN A 187 6.28 18.65 0.47
CA ASN A 187 6.04 19.61 -0.62
C ASN A 187 7.26 19.81 -1.53
N ALA A 188 8.40 19.18 -1.22
CA ALA A 188 9.61 19.29 -2.03
C ALA A 188 9.42 18.69 -3.43
N ARG A 189 10.20 19.20 -4.38
CA ARG A 189 10.15 18.79 -5.80
C ARG A 189 10.35 17.28 -6.01
N ILE A 190 11.11 16.63 -5.13
CA ILE A 190 11.35 15.17 -5.17
C ILE A 190 10.07 14.35 -4.92
N TYR A 191 9.05 14.92 -4.29
CA TYR A 191 7.76 14.25 -4.06
C TYR A 191 6.70 14.62 -5.10
N SER A 192 7.01 15.53 -6.03
CA SER A 192 6.09 15.90 -7.11
C SER A 192 5.78 14.72 -8.04
N PRO A 193 4.55 14.60 -8.59
CA PRO A 193 4.18 13.51 -9.47
C PRO A 193 4.88 13.64 -10.83
N ILE A 194 5.67 12.63 -11.20
CA ILE A 194 6.38 12.57 -12.49
C ILE A 194 6.21 11.18 -13.09
N PRO A 195 5.29 10.98 -14.04
CA PRO A 195 5.12 9.70 -14.71
C PRO A 195 6.40 9.32 -15.46
N HIS A 196 7.06 8.25 -15.04
CA HIS A 196 8.30 7.79 -15.68
C HIS A 196 8.44 6.26 -15.64
N PRO A 197 8.86 5.59 -16.74
CA PRO A 197 8.93 4.13 -16.81
C PRO A 197 9.87 3.49 -15.77
N ALA A 198 10.98 4.16 -15.43
CA ALA A 198 11.92 3.63 -14.43
C ALA A 198 11.29 3.57 -13.03
N LEU A 199 10.54 4.59 -12.63
CA LEU A 199 9.83 4.64 -11.35
C LEU A 199 8.72 3.59 -11.29
N ALA A 200 7.96 3.45 -12.38
CA ALA A 200 6.90 2.44 -12.49
C ALA A 200 7.46 1.01 -12.40
N ARG A 201 8.56 0.72 -13.11
CA ARG A 201 9.26 -0.57 -13.04
C ARG A 201 9.74 -0.86 -11.63
N ARG A 202 10.33 0.13 -10.96
CA ARG A 202 10.80 -0.03 -9.58
C ARG A 202 9.64 -0.34 -8.63
N ASN A 203 8.52 0.36 -8.78
CA ASN A 203 7.30 0.07 -8.04
C ASN A 203 6.83 -1.37 -8.27
N MET A 204 6.77 -1.83 -9.52
CA MET A 204 6.35 -3.20 -9.83
C MET A 204 7.24 -4.25 -9.15
N VAL A 205 8.56 -4.10 -9.24
CA VAL A 205 9.51 -5.04 -8.64
C VAL A 205 9.28 -5.17 -7.14
N VAL A 206 9.14 -4.04 -6.44
CA VAL A 206 8.92 -4.05 -4.98
C VAL A 206 7.55 -4.59 -4.61
N MET A 207 6.48 -4.17 -5.30
CA MET A 207 5.13 -4.65 -5.01
C MET A 207 4.99 -6.16 -5.28
N ASN A 208 5.60 -6.67 -6.36
CA ASN A 208 5.61 -8.11 -6.66
C ASN A 208 6.37 -8.90 -5.60
N LYS A 209 7.51 -8.38 -5.11
CA LYS A 209 8.26 -8.97 -3.98
C LYS A 209 7.38 -9.09 -2.72
N LEU A 210 6.51 -8.11 -2.50
CA LEU A 210 5.58 -8.08 -1.37
C LEU A 210 4.29 -8.89 -1.58
N GLY A 211 4.23 -9.70 -2.64
CA GLY A 211 3.08 -10.56 -2.93
C GLY A 211 1.84 -9.83 -3.45
N MET A 212 1.94 -8.53 -3.75
CA MET A 212 0.89 -7.78 -4.43
C MET A 212 0.97 -8.07 -5.93
N SER A 213 0.07 -8.93 -6.42
CA SER A 213 0.01 -9.25 -7.86
C SER A 213 -0.53 -8.04 -8.64
N VAL A 214 0.36 -7.23 -9.18
CA VAL A 214 0.00 -6.11 -10.09
C VAL A 214 -0.29 -6.62 -11.53
N MET A 215 -0.09 -7.93 -11.80
CA MET A 215 0.04 -8.57 -13.11
C MET A 215 -1.18 -9.42 -13.55
N HIS A 216 -2.40 -9.06 -13.15
CA HIS A 216 -3.59 -9.74 -13.68
C HIS A 216 -4.50 -8.76 -14.42
N LYS A 217 -4.07 -8.40 -15.64
CA LYS A 217 -5.00 -7.97 -16.69
C LYS A 217 -4.95 -8.93 -17.90
N PRO A 218 -6.06 -9.10 -18.64
CA PRO A 218 -6.09 -9.85 -19.89
C PRO A 218 -5.06 -9.41 -20.95
N ALA A 219 -4.52 -8.18 -20.83
CA ALA A 219 -3.47 -7.66 -21.69
C ALA A 219 -2.10 -8.34 -21.49
N ASP A 220 -1.91 -9.10 -20.40
CA ASP A 220 -0.69 -9.86 -20.10
C ASP A 220 -0.63 -11.23 -20.81
N LEU A 221 -1.66 -11.58 -21.60
CA LEU A 221 -1.68 -12.80 -22.39
C LEU A 221 -0.57 -12.79 -23.47
N PRO A 222 0.03 -13.96 -23.77
CA PRO A 222 0.99 -14.08 -24.87
C PRO A 222 0.39 -13.54 -26.17
N GLY A 223 1.11 -12.63 -26.85
CA GLY A 223 0.68 -12.01 -28.12
C GLY A 223 0.37 -10.51 -28.07
N GLN A 224 0.29 -9.90 -26.88
CA GLN A 224 0.12 -8.43 -26.72
C GLN A 224 1.27 -7.74 -25.96
N ARG A 225 2.38 -8.45 -25.74
CA ARG A 225 3.50 -8.02 -24.90
C ARG A 225 4.50 -7.17 -25.68
N SER A 226 5.17 -6.22 -25.00
CA SER A 226 6.33 -5.51 -25.54
C SER A 226 7.67 -5.96 -24.99
N TRP A 227 7.73 -6.71 -23.87
CA TRP A 227 8.98 -7.19 -23.24
C TRP A 227 8.77 -8.47 -22.40
N ARG A 228 9.84 -9.24 -22.16
CA ARG A 228 9.85 -10.44 -21.29
C ARG A 228 9.90 -10.02 -19.81
N VAL A 229 8.98 -10.54 -19.00
CA VAL A 229 8.88 -10.33 -17.54
C VAL A 229 9.15 -11.66 -16.83
N LEU A 230 9.84 -11.62 -15.68
CA LEU A 230 10.15 -12.80 -14.88
C LEU A 230 8.87 -13.47 -14.34
N PRO A 231 8.83 -14.82 -14.28
CA PRO A 231 7.66 -15.55 -13.81
C PRO A 231 7.46 -15.41 -12.29
N THR A 232 6.19 -15.41 -11.86
CA THR A 232 5.79 -15.44 -10.45
C THR A 232 6.15 -16.78 -9.80
N GLU A 233 6.63 -16.75 -8.55
CA GLU A 233 6.87 -17.96 -7.77
C GLU A 233 5.56 -18.68 -7.40
N LYS A 234 5.57 -20.02 -7.53
CA LYS A 234 4.44 -20.92 -7.25
C LYS A 234 4.73 -21.75 -5.99
N PRO A 235 3.70 -22.14 -5.19
CA PRO A 235 2.27 -21.98 -5.45
C PRO A 235 1.70 -20.65 -4.92
N LEU A 236 0.83 -20.04 -5.72
CA LEU A 236 0.04 -18.88 -5.31
C LEU A 236 -0.99 -19.33 -4.27
N LYS A 237 -0.91 -18.80 -3.05
CA LYS A 237 -1.94 -18.99 -2.02
C LYS A 237 -3.22 -18.24 -2.42
N PRO A 238 -4.42 -18.73 -2.06
CA PRO A 238 -5.68 -18.05 -2.38
C PRO A 238 -5.72 -16.69 -1.67
N PHE A 239 -5.47 -15.63 -2.43
CA PHE A 239 -5.64 -14.24 -1.99
C PHE A 239 -7.07 -13.79 -2.33
N ALA A 240 -7.65 -12.92 -1.52
CA ALA A 240 -8.58 -11.95 -2.09
C ALA A 240 -7.73 -11.08 -3.02
N GLU A 241 -7.78 -11.34 -4.33
CA GLU A 241 -7.06 -10.54 -5.32
C GLU A 241 -7.35 -9.06 -5.07
N HIS A 242 -6.33 -8.30 -4.67
CA HIS A 242 -6.43 -6.86 -4.63
C HIS A 242 -5.97 -6.33 -5.99
N ILE A 243 -6.86 -6.40 -6.99
CA ILE A 243 -6.67 -5.66 -8.23
C ILE A 243 -6.68 -4.19 -7.82
N VAL A 244 -5.53 -3.51 -7.91
CA VAL A 244 -5.49 -2.05 -7.75
C VAL A 244 -6.21 -1.45 -8.95
N ALA A 245 -7.52 -1.20 -8.77
CA ALA A 245 -8.37 -0.62 -9.80
C ALA A 245 -7.76 0.71 -10.26
N GLY A 246 -7.39 0.78 -11.54
CA GLY A 246 -6.80 1.99 -12.11
C GLY A 246 -5.27 2.12 -11.98
N TYR A 247 -4.53 1.05 -11.65
CA TYR A 247 -3.12 0.99 -12.03
C TYR A 247 -3.01 1.22 -13.54
N GLN A 248 -2.50 2.40 -13.89
CA GLN A 248 -2.18 2.77 -15.26
C GLN A 248 -0.77 2.27 -15.49
N GLU A 249 -0.67 1.17 -16.20
CA GLU A 249 0.60 0.51 -16.46
C GLU A 249 1.40 1.42 -17.41
N LEU A 250 2.27 2.26 -16.83
CA LEU A 250 3.18 3.14 -17.56
C LEU A 250 4.25 2.35 -18.34
N THR A 251 4.29 1.02 -18.17
CA THR A 251 5.06 0.09 -18.99
C THR A 251 4.30 -0.37 -20.24
N THR A 252 3.00 -0.08 -20.37
CA THR A 252 2.22 -0.46 -21.57
C THR A 252 2.75 0.23 -22.83
N PRO A 253 2.64 -0.44 -23.99
CA PRO A 253 2.99 0.16 -25.28
C PRO A 253 2.28 1.48 -25.53
N LEU A 254 1.03 1.63 -25.08
CA LEU A 254 0.23 2.85 -25.29
C LEU A 254 0.85 4.11 -24.64
N HIS A 255 1.68 3.96 -23.61
CA HIS A 255 2.30 5.08 -22.90
C HIS A 255 3.80 5.26 -23.22
N ASN A 256 4.46 4.23 -23.78
CA ASN A 256 5.87 4.29 -24.20
C ASN A 256 6.06 4.37 -25.72
N ASN A 257 4.98 4.33 -26.51
CA ASN A 257 5.01 4.39 -27.96
C ASN A 257 4.47 5.73 -28.50
N LEU A 258 5.14 6.82 -28.12
CA LEU A 258 4.82 8.18 -28.61
C LEU A 258 4.84 8.31 -30.15
N LEU A 259 5.39 7.32 -30.85
CA LEU A 259 5.56 7.28 -32.32
C LEU A 259 4.71 6.19 -33.01
N ALA A 260 3.81 5.50 -32.28
CA ALA A 260 2.94 4.44 -32.80
C ALA A 260 3.64 3.30 -33.60
N LYS A 261 4.91 3.01 -33.32
CA LYS A 261 5.65 1.90 -33.94
C LYS A 261 5.24 0.55 -33.31
N ARG A 262 4.74 -0.38 -34.12
CA ARG A 262 4.45 -1.74 -33.67
C ARG A 262 5.74 -2.57 -33.63
N PHE A 263 6.02 -3.20 -32.50
CA PHE A 263 7.03 -4.26 -32.43
C PHE A 263 6.36 -5.57 -32.85
N VAL A 264 6.99 -6.32 -33.75
CA VAL A 264 6.54 -7.65 -34.17
C VAL A 264 7.55 -8.64 -33.62
N ASP A 265 7.14 -9.49 -32.69
CA ASP A 265 7.94 -10.62 -32.25
C ASP A 265 8.08 -11.57 -33.44
N ARG A 266 9.28 -11.66 -34.04
CA ARG A 266 9.61 -12.75 -34.93
C ARG A 266 9.98 -13.93 -34.05
N ALA A 267 9.30 -15.06 -34.24
CA ALA A 267 9.67 -16.30 -33.58
C ALA A 267 11.15 -16.58 -33.84
N GLU A 268 11.94 -16.68 -32.78
CA GLU A 268 13.32 -17.15 -32.86
C GLU A 268 13.27 -18.53 -33.54
N HIS A 269 13.95 -18.64 -34.68
CA HIS A 269 14.02 -19.85 -35.48
C HIS A 269 14.27 -21.07 -34.59
N LYS A 270 13.33 -22.03 -34.61
CA LYS A 270 13.69 -23.44 -34.43
C LYS A 270 14.56 -23.82 -35.63
N GLN A 271 15.87 -23.69 -35.48
CA GLN A 271 16.84 -24.43 -36.27
C GLN A 271 17.64 -25.29 -35.30
N ALA A 272 17.27 -26.56 -35.27
CA ALA A 272 18.19 -27.69 -35.15
C ALA A 272 17.35 -28.94 -35.43
N GLU A 273 17.40 -29.38 -36.70
CA GLU A 273 17.57 -30.83 -36.97
C GLU A 273 18.95 -31.25 -36.46
#